data_AF-A0A9P7UY90-F1
#
_entry.id   AF-A0A9P7UY90-F1
#
_cell.length_a   1.000
_cell.length_b   1.000
_cell.length_c   1.000
_cell.angle_alpha   90.00
_cell.angle_beta   90.00
_cell.angle_gamma   90.00
#
_symmetry.space_group_name_H-M   'P 1'
#
loop_
_entity.id
_entity.type
_entity.pdbx_description
1 polymer ?
#
loop_
_entity_poly.entity_id
_entity_poly.type
_entity_poly.pdbx_seq_one_letter_code
_entity_poly.pdbx_strand_id
1 'polypeptide(L)'
;MDCSPSHCRKIMDVSFSSPTNSTTSDTNMATRVYGDTIAQNSLKRKCKGCPTMVISPAAYCASCRVKNNERKRAYNAAKRQQVLKNVTESDMNAGYGGMSVNTQDGEGKKQKRNREEDGDGHDATAKKRKLHGIEKPKPKTKTTTPPYPVAPSGQMNECQSELEMVRRLKEIAICPSAFHACYSIVADPSVGHRTQAGLAARNIKKSAKWPFNYKDVIRTIAPRTSCTLRFRCECHLRLRPTAPRPLASWLNSGRKSEKELMTTVPLKTAEPIADIRAKLAKSGTNSSEALVEEPSAAMEPCTGIIEVTAEDDTSHPLGIPGQRIRVNIHHP
;
A
#
# COMPACT_ATOMS: atom_id res chain seq x y z
N MET A 1 39.17 -11.57 6.38
CA MET A 1 39.87 -10.85 5.31
C MET A 1 39.47 -9.39 5.46
N ASP A 2 40.38 -8.62 6.04
CA ASP A 2 40.20 -7.22 6.37
C ASP A 2 40.29 -6.36 5.11
N CYS A 3 39.22 -5.63 4.79
CA CYS A 3 39.26 -4.58 3.78
C CYS A 3 39.20 -3.21 4.47
N SER A 4 40.37 -2.59 4.59
CA SER A 4 40.53 -1.17 4.92
C SER A 4 39.97 -0.28 3.81
N PRO A 5 39.24 0.80 4.13
CA PRO A 5 38.81 1.80 3.16
C PRO A 5 39.86 2.93 3.11
N SER A 6 40.90 2.73 2.32
CA SER A 6 41.85 3.78 1.97
C SER A 6 42.33 3.58 0.54
N HIS A 7 41.60 4.17 -0.41
CA HIS A 7 42.10 4.72 -1.68
C HIS A 7 40.91 5.04 -2.61
N CYS A 8 40.43 6.28 -2.57
CA CYS A 8 39.74 6.91 -3.69
C CYS A 8 40.17 8.38 -3.76
N ARG A 9 41.35 8.61 -4.32
CA ARG A 9 41.78 9.91 -4.84
C ARG A 9 42.37 9.70 -6.23
N LYS A 10 41.63 10.11 -7.25
CA LYS A 10 42.08 10.84 -8.45
C LYS A 10 40.89 10.92 -9.42
N ILE A 11 40.04 11.93 -9.24
CA ILE A 11 39.25 12.45 -10.35
C ILE A 11 40.17 13.45 -11.05
N MET A 12 40.44 13.18 -12.32
CA MET A 12 41.15 14.08 -13.20
C MET A 12 40.25 15.29 -13.47
N ASP A 13 40.78 16.48 -13.23
CA ASP A 13 40.22 17.74 -13.72
C ASP A 13 40.21 17.72 -15.25
N VAL A 14 39.03 17.60 -15.84
CA VAL A 14 38.82 17.88 -17.27
C VAL A 14 38.18 19.25 -17.36
N SER A 15 39.00 20.23 -17.70
CA SER A 15 38.60 21.59 -18.01
C SER A 15 37.71 21.61 -19.25
N PHE A 16 36.41 21.85 -19.08
CA PHE A 16 35.51 22.16 -20.20
C PHE A 16 35.36 23.68 -20.30
N SER A 17 35.86 24.22 -21.41
CA SER A 17 35.73 25.62 -21.80
C SER A 17 34.27 25.95 -22.12
N SER A 18 33.74 26.98 -21.44
CA SER A 18 32.44 27.57 -21.72
C SER A 18 32.42 28.31 -23.06
N PRO A 19 31.40 28.13 -23.91
CA PRO A 19 31.07 29.12 -24.92
C PRO A 19 30.16 30.20 -24.33
N THR A 20 30.69 31.43 -24.32
CA THR A 20 29.94 32.67 -24.13
C THR A 20 28.98 32.88 -25.30
N ASN A 21 27.68 33.03 -25.03
CA ASN A 21 26.76 33.67 -25.96
C ASN A 21 26.00 34.79 -25.27
N SER A 22 26.10 35.94 -25.91
CA SER A 22 25.60 37.27 -25.59
C SER A 22 24.08 37.39 -25.66
N THR A 23 23.54 38.10 -24.67
CA THR A 23 22.67 39.28 -24.78
C THR A 23 21.67 39.35 -25.95
N THR A 24 20.38 39.26 -25.63
CA THR A 24 19.36 40.21 -26.11
C THR A 24 18.28 40.38 -25.04
N SER A 25 18.15 41.62 -24.58
CA SER A 25 16.97 42.16 -23.91
C SER A 25 15.73 42.05 -24.80
N ASP A 26 14.56 41.86 -24.19
CA ASP A 26 13.41 42.78 -24.35
C ASP A 26 12.15 42.26 -23.62
N THR A 27 11.69 43.11 -22.70
CA THR A 27 10.29 43.49 -22.45
C THR A 27 9.18 42.52 -22.87
N ASN A 28 8.45 41.95 -21.89
CA ASN A 28 7.05 42.32 -21.67
C ASN A 28 6.44 41.68 -20.41
N MET A 29 5.98 42.57 -19.53
CA MET A 29 5.08 42.31 -18.41
C MET A 29 3.69 41.98 -18.96
N ALA A 30 3.23 40.75 -18.79
CA ALA A 30 1.82 40.40 -18.90
C ALA A 30 1.44 39.44 -17.77
N THR A 31 0.94 40.03 -16.69
CA THR A 31 0.31 39.39 -15.54
C THR A 31 -0.90 38.57 -16.00
N ARG A 32 -0.68 37.31 -16.38
CA ARG A 32 -1.76 36.34 -16.61
C ARG A 32 -2.28 35.85 -15.27
N VAL A 33 -3.30 36.55 -14.77
CA VAL A 33 -4.26 36.03 -13.80
C VAL A 33 -5.02 34.88 -14.48
N TYR A 34 -4.47 33.67 -14.44
CA TYR A 34 -5.24 32.45 -14.72
C TYR A 34 -6.11 32.18 -13.50
N GLY A 35 -7.26 32.86 -13.45
CA GLY A 35 -8.37 32.44 -12.63
C GLY A 35 -8.88 31.11 -13.18
N ASP A 36 -8.63 30.03 -12.44
CA ASP A 36 -9.21 28.70 -12.60
C ASP A 36 -10.75 28.76 -12.54
N THR A 37 -11.34 29.23 -13.63
CA THR A 37 -12.72 28.94 -13.99
C THR A 37 -12.68 27.70 -14.88
N ILE A 38 -12.28 26.56 -14.30
CA ILE A 38 -12.69 25.27 -14.85
C ILE A 38 -14.21 25.21 -14.65
N ALA A 39 -14.91 25.78 -15.63
CA ALA A 39 -16.34 25.66 -15.81
C ALA A 39 -16.63 24.17 -15.85
N GLN A 40 -17.13 23.66 -14.72
CA GLN A 40 -17.65 22.32 -14.56
C GLN A 40 -18.89 22.19 -15.44
N ASN A 41 -18.68 21.94 -16.74
CA ASN A 41 -19.65 21.26 -17.60
C ASN A 41 -19.78 19.80 -17.14
N SER A 42 -20.22 19.66 -15.90
CA SER A 42 -20.57 18.40 -15.30
C SER A 42 -21.86 17.95 -15.95
N LEU A 43 -21.73 17.16 -17.03
CA LEU A 43 -22.85 16.61 -17.77
C LEU A 43 -23.82 15.96 -16.79
N LYS A 44 -25.02 16.53 -16.67
CA LYS A 44 -26.11 15.96 -15.90
C LYS A 44 -26.57 14.70 -16.63
N ARG A 45 -26.49 13.55 -15.98
CA ARG A 45 -26.96 12.26 -16.53
C ARG A 45 -28.04 11.66 -15.66
N LYS A 46 -28.92 10.82 -16.21
CA LYS A 46 -29.93 10.11 -15.42
C LYS A 46 -29.25 9.06 -14.52
N CYS A 47 -29.71 8.93 -13.28
CA CYS A 47 -29.31 7.86 -12.38
C CYS A 47 -29.66 6.49 -13.00
N LYS A 48 -28.78 5.49 -12.85
CA LYS A 48 -29.06 4.14 -13.36
C LYS A 48 -30.19 3.38 -12.64
N GLY A 49 -30.60 3.83 -11.46
CA GLY A 49 -31.60 3.14 -10.63
C GLY A 49 -32.93 3.88 -10.43
N CYS A 50 -33.05 5.12 -10.93
CA CYS A 50 -34.24 5.94 -10.81
C CYS A 50 -34.19 7.09 -11.84
N PRO A 51 -35.30 7.81 -12.10
CA PRO A 51 -35.30 8.91 -13.09
C PRO A 51 -34.56 10.19 -12.64
N THR A 52 -34.01 10.25 -11.43
CA THR A 52 -33.32 11.43 -10.88
C THR A 52 -32.04 11.77 -11.65
N MET A 53 -31.81 13.05 -11.96
CA MET A 53 -30.57 13.52 -12.60
C MET A 53 -29.41 13.58 -11.59
N VAL A 54 -28.23 13.16 -12.01
CA VAL A 54 -26.99 13.15 -11.21
C VAL A 54 -25.86 13.85 -11.93
N ILE A 55 -25.00 14.49 -11.14
CA ILE A 55 -23.81 15.19 -11.61
C ILE A 55 -22.71 14.16 -11.86
N SER A 56 -22.16 14.14 -13.08
CA SER A 56 -20.98 13.33 -13.43
C SER A 56 -19.84 13.63 -12.44
N PRO A 57 -19.09 12.63 -11.92
CA PRO A 57 -18.98 11.25 -12.39
C PRO A 57 -19.84 10.20 -11.66
N ALA A 58 -20.81 10.59 -10.83
CA ALA A 58 -21.62 9.64 -10.06
C ALA A 58 -22.60 8.87 -10.95
N ALA A 59 -22.66 7.53 -10.86
CA ALA A 59 -23.56 6.69 -11.68
C ALA A 59 -24.96 6.51 -11.05
N TYR A 60 -25.05 6.71 -9.74
CA TYR A 60 -26.26 6.58 -8.94
C TYR A 60 -26.49 7.84 -8.10
N CYS A 61 -27.75 8.23 -7.92
CA CYS A 61 -28.13 9.28 -6.99
C CYS A 61 -27.83 8.85 -5.55
N ALA A 62 -27.86 9.79 -4.61
CA ALA A 62 -27.56 9.50 -3.20
C ALA A 62 -28.44 8.37 -2.65
N SER A 63 -29.76 8.43 -2.89
CA SER A 63 -30.73 7.43 -2.42
C SER A 63 -30.48 6.04 -3.02
N CYS A 64 -30.28 5.95 -4.34
CA CYS A 64 -29.98 4.67 -5.00
C CYS A 64 -28.62 4.10 -4.53
N ARG A 65 -27.65 4.96 -4.21
CA ARG A 65 -26.34 4.52 -3.68
C ARG A 65 -26.48 3.91 -2.29
N VAL A 66 -27.28 4.51 -1.41
CA VAL A 66 -27.59 3.97 -0.08
C VAL A 66 -28.31 2.62 -0.22
N LYS A 67 -29.37 2.56 -1.04
CA LYS A 67 -30.13 1.33 -1.30
C LYS A 67 -29.25 0.21 -1.88
N ASN A 68 -28.33 0.54 -2.80
CA ASN A 68 -27.39 -0.43 -3.36
C ASN A 68 -26.38 -0.93 -2.32
N ASN A 69 -25.87 -0.03 -1.47
CA ASN A 69 -24.98 -0.41 -0.36
C ASN A 69 -25.69 -1.30 0.66
N GLU A 70 -26.95 -1.04 0.97
CA GLU A 70 -27.78 -1.89 1.83
C GLU A 70 -28.00 -3.27 1.22
N ARG A 71 -28.35 -3.36 -0.07
CA ARG A 71 -28.46 -4.64 -0.81
C ARG A 71 -27.15 -5.42 -0.75
N LYS A 72 -26.00 -4.75 -0.97
CA LYS A 72 -24.68 -5.37 -0.89
C LYS A 72 -24.34 -5.85 0.53
N ARG A 73 -24.75 -5.09 1.57
CA ARG A 73 -24.60 -5.50 2.98
C ARG A 73 -25.46 -6.72 3.30
N ALA A 74 -26.72 -6.74 2.88
CA ALA A 74 -27.64 -7.85 3.08
C ALA A 74 -27.15 -9.12 2.38
N TYR A 75 -26.72 -9.03 1.12
CA TYR A 75 -26.11 -10.14 0.39
C TYR A 75 -24.87 -10.71 1.11
N ASN A 76 -23.96 -9.84 1.53
CA ASN A 76 -22.76 -10.27 2.26
C ASN A 76 -23.09 -10.87 3.64
N ALA A 77 -24.15 -10.40 4.30
CA ALA A 77 -24.62 -10.97 5.55
C ALA A 77 -25.22 -12.37 5.35
N ALA A 78 -26.04 -12.55 4.31
CA ALA A 78 -26.59 -13.86 3.94
C ALA A 78 -25.49 -14.86 3.57
N LYS A 79 -24.50 -14.45 2.75
CA LYS A 79 -23.33 -15.27 2.41
C LYS A 79 -22.55 -15.69 3.65
N ARG A 80 -22.39 -14.80 4.64
CA ARG A 80 -21.74 -15.12 5.92
C ARG A 80 -22.54 -16.11 6.76
N GLN A 81 -23.87 -15.99 6.78
CA GLN A 81 -24.73 -16.95 7.47
C GLN A 81 -24.66 -18.34 6.81
N GLN A 82 -24.61 -18.42 5.48
CA GLN A 82 -24.45 -19.68 4.76
C GLN A 82 -23.12 -20.37 5.08
N VAL A 83 -22.01 -19.62 5.12
CA VAL A 83 -20.71 -20.18 5.54
C VAL A 83 -20.76 -20.71 6.97
N LEU A 84 -21.44 -20.01 7.89
CA LEU A 84 -21.60 -20.50 9.26
C LEU A 84 -22.43 -21.78 9.34
N LYS A 85 -23.53 -21.86 8.57
CA LYS A 85 -24.35 -23.09 8.48
C LYS A 85 -23.55 -24.29 7.98
N ASN A 86 -22.77 -24.09 6.92
CA ASN A 86 -21.92 -25.17 6.36
C ASN A 86 -20.88 -25.66 7.38
N VAL A 87 -20.29 -24.76 8.18
CA VAL A 87 -19.35 -25.15 9.24
C VAL A 87 -20.06 -25.95 10.33
N THR A 88 -21.24 -25.50 10.79
CA THR A 88 -21.98 -26.21 11.84
C THR A 88 -22.50 -27.58 11.39
N GLU A 89 -22.90 -27.72 10.12
CA GLU A 89 -23.34 -29.00 9.56
C GLU A 89 -22.16 -29.99 9.39
N SER A 90 -20.96 -29.48 9.10
CA SER A 90 -19.74 -30.29 9.01
C SER A 90 -19.34 -30.90 10.37
N ASP A 91 -19.51 -30.14 11.45
CA ASP A 91 -19.15 -30.59 12.80
C ASP A 91 -20.15 -31.65 13.35
N MET A 92 -21.43 -31.57 12.97
CA MET A 92 -22.46 -32.53 13.40
C MET A 92 -22.36 -33.89 12.69
N ASN A 93 -21.80 -33.94 11.47
CA ASN A 93 -21.67 -35.19 10.71
C ASN A 93 -20.35 -35.94 10.99
N ALA A 94 -19.39 -35.33 11.69
CA ALA A 94 -18.12 -35.96 12.05
C ALA A 94 -18.20 -36.84 13.32
N GLY A 95 -19.33 -36.83 14.04
CA GLY A 95 -19.47 -37.49 15.35
C GLY A 95 -20.06 -38.92 15.34
N TYR A 96 -20.53 -39.44 14.21
CA TYR A 96 -21.23 -40.74 14.15
C TYR A 96 -20.80 -41.55 12.92
N GLY A 97 -19.50 -41.81 12.81
CA GLY A 97 -18.89 -42.60 11.74
C GLY A 97 -17.81 -43.52 12.27
N GLY A 98 -18.17 -44.35 13.25
CA GLY A 98 -17.34 -45.48 13.66
C GLY A 98 -17.17 -46.47 12.51
N MET A 99 -15.91 -46.88 12.31
CA MET A 99 -15.46 -48.16 11.79
C MET A 99 -16.45 -48.97 10.94
N SER A 100 -16.24 -48.95 9.62
CA SER A 100 -16.53 -50.12 8.79
C SER A 100 -15.53 -50.18 7.64
N VAL A 101 -14.64 -51.16 7.77
CA VAL A 101 -13.77 -51.69 6.74
C VAL A 101 -14.64 -52.41 5.71
N ASN A 102 -14.51 -52.04 4.44
CA ASN A 102 -14.43 -52.96 3.29
C ASN A 102 -14.43 -52.14 1.99
N THR A 103 -13.28 -52.08 1.34
CA THR A 103 -13.24 -51.74 -0.10
C THR A 103 -13.03 -53.07 -0.82
N GLN A 104 -14.12 -53.61 -1.36
CA GLN A 104 -14.05 -54.59 -2.44
C GLN A 104 -14.19 -53.83 -3.75
N ASP A 105 -13.36 -54.24 -4.70
CA ASP A 105 -13.35 -53.82 -6.09
C ASP A 105 -14.72 -54.06 -6.73
N GLY A 106 -15.24 -53.03 -7.39
CA GLY A 106 -16.53 -53.05 -8.06
C GLY A 106 -16.53 -52.11 -9.25
N GLU A 107 -16.22 -52.67 -10.42
CA GLU A 107 -16.42 -52.07 -11.73
C GLU A 107 -17.90 -51.70 -11.92
N GLY A 108 -18.20 -50.50 -12.45
CA GLY A 108 -19.49 -50.29 -13.11
C GLY A 108 -20.09 -48.89 -13.13
N LYS A 109 -20.22 -48.39 -14.38
CA LYS A 109 -21.31 -47.55 -14.90
C LYS A 109 -21.30 -46.04 -14.61
N LYS A 110 -20.77 -45.33 -15.61
CA LYS A 110 -21.05 -43.93 -15.96
C LYS A 110 -22.55 -43.63 -15.92
N GLN A 111 -22.98 -42.81 -14.98
CA GLN A 111 -24.30 -42.16 -15.02
C GLN A 111 -24.09 -40.67 -15.32
N LYS A 112 -24.40 -40.31 -16.57
CA LYS A 112 -24.41 -38.95 -17.11
C LYS A 112 -25.57 -38.17 -16.46
N ARG A 113 -25.28 -37.29 -15.51
CA ARG A 113 -26.22 -36.25 -15.06
C ARG A 113 -25.77 -34.92 -15.65
N ASN A 114 -26.58 -34.41 -16.57
CA ASN A 114 -26.53 -33.01 -17.00
C ASN A 114 -26.92 -32.15 -15.80
N ARG A 115 -25.99 -31.31 -15.34
CA ARG A 115 -26.28 -30.23 -14.39
C ARG A 115 -25.76 -28.95 -15.03
N GLU A 116 -26.69 -28.05 -15.32
CA GLU A 116 -26.44 -26.70 -15.81
C GLU A 116 -25.66 -25.93 -14.73
N GLU A 117 -24.45 -25.49 -15.10
CA GLU A 117 -23.56 -24.67 -14.29
C GLU A 117 -23.76 -23.20 -14.65
N ASP A 118 -24.63 -22.51 -13.92
CA ASP A 118 -24.50 -21.08 -13.68
C ASP A 118 -24.06 -20.91 -12.22
N GLY A 119 -22.78 -20.63 -12.00
CA GLY A 119 -22.18 -20.75 -10.67
C GLY A 119 -20.90 -19.96 -10.49
N ASP A 120 -20.97 -18.66 -10.77
CA ASP A 120 -19.91 -17.68 -10.54
C ASP A 120 -19.67 -17.50 -9.03
N GLY A 121 -18.57 -18.03 -8.52
CA GLY A 121 -18.15 -17.74 -7.16
C GLY A 121 -16.95 -18.51 -6.67
N HIS A 122 -15.82 -17.81 -6.50
CA HIS A 122 -14.94 -18.01 -5.35
C HIS A 122 -14.19 -16.72 -5.03
N ASP A 123 -14.56 -16.07 -3.92
CA ASP A 123 -13.64 -15.25 -3.15
C ASP A 123 -14.09 -15.29 -1.69
N ALA A 124 -13.39 -16.13 -0.92
CA ALA A 124 -13.56 -16.33 0.51
C ALA A 124 -12.17 -16.58 1.10
N THR A 125 -11.71 -15.64 1.93
CA THR A 125 -10.89 -15.80 3.16
C THR A 125 -10.45 -14.38 3.57
N ALA A 126 -10.31 -13.96 4.83
CA ALA A 126 -10.13 -14.67 6.08
C ALA A 126 -10.81 -13.89 7.23
N LYS A 127 -11.52 -14.61 8.13
CA LYS A 127 -11.95 -14.09 9.44
C LYS A 127 -10.95 -14.53 10.50
N LYS A 128 -10.33 -13.55 11.15
CA LYS A 128 -9.53 -13.71 12.39
C LYS A 128 -10.45 -14.16 13.54
N ARG A 129 -10.11 -15.29 14.19
CA ARG A 129 -10.61 -15.67 15.51
C ARG A 129 -9.95 -14.74 16.55
N LYS A 130 -10.77 -14.08 17.39
CA LYS A 130 -10.32 -13.43 18.63
C LYS A 130 -10.34 -14.48 19.74
N LEU A 131 -9.16 -14.86 20.23
CA LEU A 131 -9.02 -15.50 21.53
C LEU A 131 -8.93 -14.40 22.59
N HIS A 132 -9.81 -14.49 23.59
CA HIS A 132 -9.75 -13.69 24.81
C HIS A 132 -8.80 -14.35 25.82
N GLY A 133 -8.06 -13.51 26.55
CA GLY A 133 -7.58 -13.86 27.90
C GLY A 133 -6.22 -14.55 28.00
N ILE A 134 -5.13 -13.86 27.63
CA ILE A 134 -3.82 -14.07 28.26
C ILE A 134 -3.26 -12.69 28.58
N GLU A 135 -3.03 -12.44 29.87
CA GLU A 135 -2.46 -11.21 30.42
C GLU A 135 -1.06 -10.99 29.85
N LYS A 136 -0.79 -9.77 29.38
CA LYS A 136 0.50 -9.39 28.81
C LYS A 136 1.45 -8.96 29.93
N PRO A 137 2.64 -9.59 30.09
CA PRO A 137 3.69 -9.02 30.92
C PRO A 137 4.25 -7.73 30.29
N LYS A 138 4.56 -6.75 31.13
CA LYS A 138 5.08 -5.42 30.79
C LYS A 138 6.42 -5.54 30.02
N PRO A 139 6.65 -4.74 28.95
CA PRO A 139 7.91 -4.78 28.22
C PRO A 139 9.01 -4.05 29.01
N LYS A 140 10.00 -4.80 29.48
CA LYS A 140 11.32 -4.26 29.84
C LYS A 140 12.30 -4.51 28.69
N THR A 141 13.21 -3.55 28.53
CA THR A 141 14.47 -3.56 27.77
C THR A 141 14.41 -3.60 26.24
N LYS A 142 14.77 -2.44 25.65
CA LYS A 142 15.17 -2.26 24.25
C LYS A 142 16.31 -3.24 23.94
N THR A 143 16.01 -4.28 23.18
CA THR A 143 17.04 -5.15 22.59
C THR A 143 17.56 -4.44 21.35
N THR A 144 18.77 -3.89 21.46
CA THR A 144 19.55 -3.38 20.33
C THR A 144 19.82 -4.56 19.40
N THR A 145 19.14 -4.58 18.25
CA THR A 145 19.38 -5.57 17.19
C THR A 145 20.81 -5.36 16.67
N PRO A 146 21.65 -6.41 16.58
CA PRO A 146 22.98 -6.27 16.01
C PRO A 146 22.88 -5.80 14.54
N PRO A 147 23.83 -4.98 14.07
CA PRO A 147 23.86 -4.56 12.67
C PRO A 147 23.97 -5.81 11.77
N TYR A 148 23.04 -5.95 10.83
CA TYR A 148 23.03 -7.06 9.89
C TYR A 148 24.33 -7.07 9.08
N PRO A 149 25.02 -8.21 8.95
CA PRO A 149 26.20 -8.32 8.10
C PRO A 149 25.81 -7.96 6.66
N VAL A 150 26.55 -7.04 6.06
CA VAL A 150 26.41 -6.67 4.65
C VAL A 150 26.80 -7.91 3.83
N ALA A 151 25.81 -8.59 3.25
CA ALA A 151 26.04 -9.76 2.42
C ALA A 151 26.93 -9.38 1.21
N PRO A 152 27.85 -10.26 0.78
CA PRO A 152 28.67 -10.02 -0.40
C PRO A 152 27.78 -9.72 -1.61
N SER A 153 28.14 -8.67 -2.36
CA SER A 153 27.42 -8.18 -3.53
C SER A 153 27.14 -9.31 -4.51
N GLY A 154 25.89 -9.80 -4.54
CA GLY A 154 25.45 -10.88 -5.44
C GLY A 154 24.59 -11.95 -4.77
N GLN A 155 24.65 -12.11 -3.44
CA GLN A 155 23.72 -13.02 -2.76
C GLN A 155 22.34 -12.36 -2.56
N MET A 156 21.32 -12.93 -3.19
CA MET A 156 19.93 -12.58 -2.90
C MET A 156 19.61 -12.94 -1.45
N ASN A 157 19.03 -11.99 -0.71
CA ASN A 157 18.62 -12.25 0.66
C ASN A 157 17.29 -13.01 0.68
N GLU A 158 17.34 -14.30 0.97
CA GLU A 158 16.15 -15.11 1.19
C GLU A 158 15.50 -14.72 2.53
N CYS A 159 14.25 -14.29 2.45
CA CYS A 159 13.39 -13.93 3.57
C CYS A 159 12.41 -15.06 3.82
N GLN A 160 12.14 -15.36 5.10
CA GLN A 160 11.21 -16.43 5.48
C GLN A 160 9.75 -16.05 5.21
N SER A 161 9.44 -14.75 5.14
CA SER A 161 8.08 -14.26 4.91
C SER A 161 8.05 -12.88 4.28
N GLU A 162 6.90 -12.53 3.70
CA GLU A 162 6.60 -11.19 3.20
C GLU A 162 6.84 -10.11 4.27
N LEU A 163 6.43 -10.38 5.52
CA LEU A 163 6.57 -9.43 6.63
C LEU A 163 8.04 -9.11 6.94
N GLU A 164 8.91 -10.12 6.84
CA GLU A 164 10.34 -9.95 7.02
C GLU A 164 10.94 -9.08 5.91
N MET A 165 10.60 -9.36 4.65
CA MET A 165 11.04 -8.55 3.52
C MET A 165 10.58 -7.09 3.67
N VAL A 166 9.32 -6.85 4.06
CA VAL A 166 8.77 -5.51 4.31
C VAL A 166 9.51 -4.81 5.46
N ARG A 167 9.96 -5.54 6.49
CA ARG A 167 10.75 -4.97 7.59
C ARG A 167 12.10 -4.48 7.08
N ARG A 168 12.83 -5.31 6.35
CA ARG A 168 14.14 -4.95 5.75
C ARG A 168 14.01 -3.77 4.77
N LEU A 169 12.95 -3.75 3.97
CA LEU A 169 12.63 -2.61 3.11
C LEU A 169 12.42 -1.30 3.88
N LYS A 170 11.81 -1.33 5.07
CA LYS A 170 11.65 -0.11 5.87
C LYS A 170 12.97 0.44 6.39
N GLU A 171 13.92 -0.44 6.71
CA GLU A 171 15.25 -0.05 7.21
C GLU A 171 16.03 0.67 6.10
N ILE A 172 15.89 0.23 4.85
CA ILE A 172 16.59 0.82 3.69
C ILE A 172 15.83 2.05 3.14
N ALA A 173 14.55 2.23 3.47
CA ALA A 173 13.76 3.38 2.98
C ALA A 173 14.27 4.76 3.46
N ILE A 174 15.19 4.78 4.43
CA ILE A 174 15.85 5.99 4.94
C ILE A 174 16.96 6.43 3.98
N CYS A 175 17.73 5.48 3.43
CA CYS A 175 18.80 5.71 2.47
C CYS A 175 18.68 4.61 1.40
N PRO A 176 18.00 4.89 0.28
CA PRO A 176 17.71 3.87 -0.72
C PRO A 176 18.99 3.43 -1.41
N SER A 177 19.59 2.37 -0.88
CA SER A 177 20.65 1.60 -1.53
C SER A 177 20.05 0.45 -2.34
N ALA A 178 20.91 -0.25 -3.09
CA ALA A 178 20.49 -1.47 -3.78
C ALA A 178 19.91 -2.49 -2.79
N PHE A 179 18.74 -3.04 -3.10
CA PHE A 179 18.07 -4.05 -2.28
C PHE A 179 17.68 -5.23 -3.14
N HIS A 180 18.05 -6.44 -2.69
CA HIS A 180 17.74 -7.70 -3.35
C HIS A 180 17.24 -8.68 -2.30
N ALA A 181 15.96 -9.03 -2.38
CA ALA A 181 15.38 -10.04 -1.51
C ALA A 181 14.33 -10.87 -2.23
N CYS A 182 14.10 -12.07 -1.72
CA CYS A 182 13.01 -12.93 -2.17
C CYS A 182 12.36 -13.66 -1.01
N TYR A 183 11.11 -14.06 -1.19
CA TYR A 183 10.42 -14.99 -0.29
C TYR A 183 9.49 -15.86 -1.12
N SER A 184 9.16 -17.04 -0.59
CA SER A 184 8.30 -17.99 -1.26
C SER A 184 6.93 -18.04 -0.60
N ILE A 185 5.90 -18.33 -1.39
CA ILE A 185 4.53 -18.56 -0.95
C ILE A 185 4.01 -19.83 -1.59
N VAL A 186 2.99 -20.45 -0.99
CA VAL A 186 2.25 -21.54 -1.63
C VAL A 186 1.49 -20.98 -2.83
N ALA A 187 1.60 -21.64 -3.98
CA ALA A 187 0.94 -21.21 -5.20
C ALA A 187 -0.58 -21.40 -5.08
N ASP A 188 -1.33 -20.38 -5.48
CA ASP A 188 -2.75 -20.52 -5.78
C ASP A 188 -2.89 -20.64 -7.31
N PRO A 189 -3.37 -21.77 -7.85
CA PRO A 189 -3.49 -21.96 -9.30
C PRO A 189 -4.47 -20.99 -9.97
N SER A 190 -5.38 -20.38 -9.20
CA SER A 190 -6.30 -19.34 -9.70
C SER A 190 -5.62 -17.98 -9.87
N VAL A 191 -4.45 -17.77 -9.24
CA VAL A 191 -3.73 -16.50 -9.25
C VAL A 191 -2.49 -16.61 -10.13
N GLY A 192 -2.60 -16.09 -11.35
CA GLY A 192 -1.44 -16.01 -12.26
C GLY A 192 -0.33 -15.09 -11.75
N HIS A 193 0.91 -15.31 -12.20
CA HIS A 193 2.11 -14.58 -11.75
C HIS A 193 1.98 -13.06 -11.85
N ARG A 194 1.32 -12.55 -12.90
CA ARG A 194 1.10 -11.11 -13.07
C ARG A 194 0.26 -10.52 -11.94
N THR A 195 -0.82 -11.21 -11.55
CA THR A 195 -1.67 -10.80 -10.43
C THR A 195 -0.88 -10.85 -9.13
N GLN A 196 -0.09 -11.90 -8.94
CA GLN A 196 0.73 -12.07 -7.74
C GLN A 196 1.81 -10.98 -7.60
N ALA A 197 2.56 -10.69 -8.67
CA ALA A 197 3.54 -9.60 -8.69
C ALA A 197 2.88 -8.23 -8.41
N GLY A 198 1.66 -8.02 -8.93
CA GLY A 198 0.88 -6.80 -8.67
C GLY A 198 0.41 -6.69 -7.21
N LEU A 199 0.03 -7.79 -6.58
CA LEU A 199 -0.31 -7.85 -5.16
C LEU A 199 0.91 -7.57 -4.29
N ALA A 200 2.05 -8.18 -4.58
CA ALA A 200 3.31 -7.91 -3.90
C ALA A 200 3.72 -6.44 -4.02
N ALA A 201 3.68 -5.85 -5.22
CA ALA A 201 3.97 -4.43 -5.43
C ALA A 201 3.04 -3.51 -4.60
N ARG A 202 1.73 -3.82 -4.59
CA ARG A 202 0.76 -3.09 -3.77
C ARG A 202 1.08 -3.19 -2.27
N ASN A 203 1.49 -4.36 -1.79
CA ASN A 203 1.83 -4.57 -0.39
C ASN A 203 3.13 -3.87 0.00
N ILE A 204 4.15 -3.87 -0.87
CA ILE A 204 5.38 -3.09 -0.67
C ILE A 204 5.04 -1.60 -0.52
N LYS A 205 4.21 -1.06 -1.43
CA LYS A 205 3.76 0.34 -1.35
C LYS A 205 3.02 0.63 -0.05
N LYS A 206 2.08 -0.22 0.37
CA LYS A 206 1.24 0.02 1.56
C LYS A 206 2.00 -0.20 2.87
N SER A 207 2.69 -1.34 2.97
CA SER A 207 3.27 -1.82 4.21
C SER A 207 4.66 -1.25 4.46
N ALA A 208 5.53 -1.19 3.45
CA ALA A 208 6.86 -0.55 3.55
C ALA A 208 6.80 0.97 3.31
N LYS A 209 5.64 1.50 2.90
CA LYS A 209 5.43 2.90 2.51
C LYS A 209 6.32 3.35 1.34
N TRP A 210 6.93 2.44 0.58
CA TRP A 210 7.97 2.79 -0.39
C TRP A 210 7.46 3.79 -1.43
N PRO A 211 8.20 4.86 -1.76
CA PRO A 211 7.75 5.90 -2.66
C PRO A 211 7.85 5.43 -4.13
N PHE A 212 6.80 4.82 -4.64
CA PHE A 212 6.59 4.57 -6.08
C PHE A 212 5.09 4.47 -6.39
N ASN A 213 4.71 4.61 -7.66
CA ASN A 213 3.34 4.37 -8.10
C ASN A 213 3.17 2.96 -8.67
N TYR A 214 2.62 2.04 -7.88
CA TYR A 214 2.36 0.66 -8.32
C TYR A 214 1.32 0.52 -9.46
N LYS A 215 0.60 1.59 -9.81
CA LYS A 215 -0.32 1.59 -10.97
C LYS A 215 0.37 1.97 -12.27
N ASP A 216 1.52 2.64 -12.18
CA ASP A 216 2.29 3.12 -13.32
C ASP A 216 3.44 2.16 -13.62
N VAL A 217 3.11 1.07 -14.33
CA VAL A 217 4.07 0.03 -14.71
C VAL A 217 4.84 0.50 -15.94
N ILE A 218 6.17 0.66 -15.82
CA ILE A 218 7.04 1.06 -16.94
C ILE A 218 7.06 -0.05 -17.99
N ARG A 219 7.26 -1.28 -17.52
CA ARG A 219 7.46 -2.45 -18.37
C ARG A 219 6.97 -3.69 -17.65
N THR A 220 6.30 -4.54 -18.40
CA THR A 220 5.95 -5.90 -18.00
C THR A 220 6.78 -6.87 -18.83
N ILE A 221 7.47 -7.80 -18.19
CA ILE A 221 8.17 -8.91 -18.84
C ILE A 221 7.50 -10.17 -18.32
N ALA A 222 6.84 -10.93 -19.17
CA ALA A 222 6.05 -12.10 -18.78
C ALA A 222 6.47 -13.34 -19.57
N PRO A 223 7.54 -14.04 -19.15
CA PRO A 223 7.83 -15.40 -19.60
C PRO A 223 6.70 -16.37 -19.24
N ARG A 224 6.77 -17.61 -19.73
CA ARG A 224 5.74 -18.62 -19.44
C ARG A 224 5.61 -18.98 -17.95
N THR A 225 6.71 -18.88 -17.22
CA THR A 225 6.83 -19.33 -15.81
C THR A 225 7.14 -18.19 -14.84
N SER A 226 7.07 -16.94 -15.30
CA SER A 226 7.31 -15.77 -14.46
C SER A 226 6.68 -14.50 -15.00
N CYS A 227 6.53 -13.51 -14.13
CA CYS A 227 6.12 -12.16 -14.51
C CYS A 227 6.86 -11.13 -13.67
N THR A 228 7.59 -10.24 -14.33
CA THR A 228 8.30 -9.10 -13.75
C THR A 228 7.58 -7.80 -14.08
N LEU A 229 7.28 -7.02 -13.05
CA LEU A 229 6.75 -5.66 -13.14
C LEU A 229 7.84 -4.65 -12.75
N ARG A 230 8.09 -3.66 -13.60
CA ARG A 230 9.06 -2.59 -13.34
C ARG A 230 8.35 -1.27 -13.04
N PHE A 231 8.79 -0.57 -12.00
CA PHE A 231 8.23 0.71 -11.53
C PHE A 231 9.34 1.76 -11.36
N ARG A 232 9.01 3.04 -11.55
CA ARG A 232 9.93 4.15 -11.25
C ARG A 232 9.96 4.40 -9.76
N CYS A 233 11.15 4.58 -9.20
CA CYS A 233 11.30 5.01 -7.83
C CYS A 233 11.06 6.53 -7.72
N GLU A 234 10.26 6.92 -6.73
CA GLU A 234 9.89 8.30 -6.43
C GLU A 234 10.52 8.76 -5.10
N CYS A 235 11.64 8.18 -4.67
CA CYS A 235 12.24 8.51 -3.36
C CYS A 235 12.64 9.98 -3.22
N HIS A 236 12.97 10.66 -4.32
CA HIS A 236 13.25 12.10 -4.35
C HIS A 236 12.05 12.93 -3.82
N LEU A 237 10.80 12.43 -3.98
CA LEU A 237 9.61 13.10 -3.46
C LEU A 237 9.52 13.08 -1.92
N ARG A 238 10.24 12.18 -1.25
CA ARG A 238 10.29 12.14 0.23
C ARG A 238 11.30 13.12 0.81
N LEU A 239 12.36 13.43 0.06
CA LEU A 239 13.42 14.33 0.52
C LEU A 239 13.00 15.78 0.43
N ARG A 240 11.98 16.11 -0.37
CA ARG A 240 11.34 17.42 -0.25
C ARG A 240 10.73 17.52 1.14
N PRO A 241 11.22 18.44 2.00
CA PRO A 241 10.48 18.80 3.19
C PRO A 241 9.10 19.19 2.67
N THR A 242 8.07 18.42 3.01
CA THR A 242 6.71 18.89 2.76
C THR A 242 6.63 20.18 3.52
N ALA A 243 6.66 21.32 2.81
CA ALA A 243 6.56 22.64 3.40
C ALA A 243 5.46 22.54 4.46
N PRO A 244 5.75 22.92 5.72
CA PRO A 244 4.84 22.70 6.83
C PRO A 244 3.48 23.21 6.37
N ARG A 245 2.52 22.29 6.22
CA ARG A 245 1.20 22.65 5.72
C ARG A 245 0.74 23.81 6.62
N PRO A 246 0.40 24.97 6.05
CA PRO A 246 0.04 26.12 6.87
C PRO A 246 -1.04 25.68 7.85
N LEU A 247 -0.81 25.93 9.14
CA LEU A 247 -1.67 25.51 10.26
C LEU A 247 -3.17 25.82 9.99
N ALA A 248 -3.43 26.87 9.22
CA ALA A 248 -4.74 27.26 8.72
C ALA A 248 -5.48 26.14 7.94
N SER A 249 -4.77 25.32 7.15
CA SER A 249 -5.36 24.20 6.41
C SER A 249 -5.79 23.04 7.31
N TRP A 250 -5.13 22.86 8.46
CA TRP A 250 -5.49 21.87 9.46
C TRP A 250 -6.70 22.32 10.28
N LEU A 251 -6.70 23.59 10.71
CA LEU A 251 -7.81 24.21 11.44
C LEU A 251 -9.12 24.25 10.63
N ASN A 252 -9.05 24.42 9.31
CA ASN A 252 -10.24 24.44 8.45
C ASN A 252 -10.75 23.04 8.05
N SER A 253 -9.98 21.97 8.27
CA SER A 253 -10.38 20.59 7.92
C SER A 253 -11.28 19.92 8.96
N GLY A 254 -11.44 20.51 10.14
CA GLY A 254 -12.26 19.97 11.25
C GLY A 254 -13.77 20.29 11.18
N ARG A 255 -14.23 21.16 10.27
CA ARG A 255 -15.65 21.52 10.17
C ARG A 255 -16.38 20.71 9.10
N LYS A 256 -16.53 19.40 9.31
CA LYS A 256 -17.52 18.60 8.58
C LYS A 256 -18.63 18.15 9.52
N SER A 257 -19.72 18.91 9.46
CA SER A 257 -21.10 18.55 9.81
C SER A 257 -21.27 17.57 10.96
N GLU A 258 -21.12 18.07 12.17
CA GLU A 258 -21.80 17.56 13.36
C GLU A 258 -23.28 17.94 13.25
N LYS A 259 -24.05 17.15 12.49
CA LYS A 259 -25.50 17.10 12.64
C LYS A 259 -25.83 15.67 13.03
N GLU A 260 -26.53 15.57 14.15
CA GLU A 260 -27.33 14.41 14.56
C GLU A 260 -26.61 13.33 15.39
N LEU A 261 -26.38 13.63 16.67
CA LEU A 261 -26.78 12.72 17.74
C LEU A 261 -26.99 13.49 19.05
N MET A 262 -28.22 13.95 19.28
CA MET A 262 -28.66 14.29 20.63
C MET A 262 -28.90 12.98 21.37
N THR A 263 -28.06 12.68 22.36
CA THR A 263 -28.42 11.78 23.46
C THR A 263 -27.90 12.42 24.73
N THR A 264 -28.85 12.89 25.53
CA THR A 264 -28.66 13.55 26.82
C THR A 264 -28.04 12.60 27.83
N VAL A 265 -26.87 12.94 28.35
CA VAL A 265 -26.29 12.33 29.56
C VAL A 265 -26.17 13.44 30.62
N PRO A 266 -26.69 13.24 31.85
CA PRO A 266 -26.72 14.27 32.85
C PRO A 266 -25.33 14.53 33.46
N LEU A 267 -25.08 15.82 33.58
CA LEU A 267 -23.96 16.52 34.17
C LEU A 267 -23.78 16.18 35.66
N LYS A 268 -22.58 15.77 36.07
CA LYS A 268 -22.12 15.90 37.46
C LYS A 268 -20.69 16.42 37.54
N THR A 269 -20.58 17.45 38.36
CA THR A 269 -19.43 17.97 39.10
C THR A 269 -18.36 18.75 38.34
N ALA A 270 -18.28 20.02 38.75
CA ALA A 270 -17.40 21.08 38.30
C ALA A 270 -16.01 20.95 38.93
N GLU A 271 -14.98 21.24 38.14
CA GLU A 271 -13.73 21.82 38.62
C GLU A 271 -13.44 23.13 37.86
N PRO A 272 -12.97 24.18 38.54
CA PRO A 272 -12.75 25.48 37.94
C PRO A 272 -11.43 25.56 37.15
N ILE A 273 -11.55 25.67 35.81
CA ILE A 273 -10.44 25.96 34.90
C ILE A 273 -10.24 27.49 34.87
N ALA A 274 -9.49 28.02 35.84
CA ALA A 274 -9.14 29.45 35.88
C ALA A 274 -7.69 29.77 35.47
N ASP A 275 -6.80 28.80 35.26
CA ASP A 275 -5.35 29.08 35.37
C ASP A 275 -4.45 28.74 34.15
N ILE A 276 -5.00 28.65 32.93
CA ILE A 276 -4.19 28.35 31.73
C ILE A 276 -4.00 29.59 30.81
N ARG A 277 -4.78 30.66 30.98
CA ARG A 277 -4.72 31.84 30.09
C ARG A 277 -3.57 32.84 30.37
N ALA A 278 -2.82 32.68 31.46
CA ALA A 278 -1.77 33.64 31.83
C ALA A 278 -0.37 33.36 31.22
N LYS A 279 -0.13 32.23 30.56
CA LYS A 279 1.22 31.83 30.09
C LYS A 279 1.50 32.01 28.58
N LEU A 280 0.60 32.61 27.80
CA LEU A 280 0.76 32.77 26.35
C LEU A 280 1.13 34.19 25.86
N ALA A 281 1.34 35.17 26.75
CA ALA A 281 1.53 36.56 26.36
C ALA A 281 3.00 37.07 26.35
N LYS A 282 4.01 36.22 26.58
CA LYS A 282 5.42 36.66 26.62
C LYS A 282 6.33 35.79 25.75
N SER A 283 6.31 36.04 24.44
CA SER A 283 7.38 35.65 23.51
C SER A 283 7.20 36.40 22.19
N GLY A 284 7.17 37.73 22.27
CA GLY A 284 7.37 38.60 21.12
C GLY A 284 8.82 39.04 21.10
N THR A 285 9.64 38.42 20.25
CA THR A 285 10.96 38.95 19.90
C THR A 285 11.14 38.82 18.39
N ASN A 286 11.15 40.00 17.78
CA ASN A 286 11.40 40.31 16.39
C ASN A 286 12.68 39.59 15.91
N SER A 287 12.57 38.78 14.86
CA SER A 287 13.72 38.35 14.07
C SER A 287 13.41 38.67 12.62
N SER A 288 14.06 39.74 12.19
CA SER A 288 14.11 40.29 10.86
C SER A 288 14.41 39.22 9.81
N GLU A 289 13.56 39.21 8.79
CA GLU A 289 13.66 38.48 7.53
C GLU A 289 15.02 38.72 6.86
N ALA A 290 15.96 37.80 7.06
CA ALA A 290 17.09 37.64 6.16
C ALA A 290 16.61 36.74 5.01
N LEU A 291 16.27 37.40 3.89
CA LEU A 291 15.92 36.80 2.60
C LEU A 291 17.19 36.17 2.01
N VAL A 292 17.60 35.02 2.57
CA VAL A 292 18.67 34.19 2.00
C VAL A 292 18.03 33.46 0.83
N GLU A 293 18.29 33.95 -0.38
CA GLU A 293 18.03 33.21 -1.62
C GLU A 293 18.87 31.94 -1.58
N GLU A 294 18.30 30.87 -1.01
CA GLU A 294 18.93 29.56 -1.01
C GLU A 294 19.08 29.10 -2.46
N PRO A 295 20.30 28.67 -2.87
CA PRO A 295 20.51 28.13 -4.19
C PRO A 295 19.63 26.89 -4.34
N SER A 296 18.57 27.03 -5.12
CA SER A 296 17.71 25.96 -5.60
C SER A 296 18.52 25.03 -6.51
N ALA A 297 19.42 24.26 -5.93
CA ALA A 297 20.02 23.11 -6.57
C ALA A 297 18.86 22.17 -6.89
N ALA A 298 18.46 22.15 -8.15
CA ALA A 298 17.40 21.30 -8.64
C ALA A 298 17.82 19.85 -8.36
N MET A 299 17.26 19.24 -7.30
CA MET A 299 17.52 17.83 -7.00
C MET A 299 17.16 17.03 -8.25
N GLU A 300 18.16 16.36 -8.81
CA GLU A 300 17.95 15.52 -9.98
C GLU A 300 16.87 14.47 -9.68
N PRO A 301 15.98 14.19 -10.64
CA PRO A 301 14.93 13.20 -10.43
C PRO A 301 15.54 11.83 -10.17
N CYS A 302 15.00 11.11 -9.18
CA CYS A 302 15.41 9.73 -8.94
C CYS A 302 15.18 8.88 -10.19
N THR A 303 16.25 8.27 -10.71
CA THR A 303 16.22 7.33 -11.83
C THR A 303 16.14 5.87 -11.38
N GLY A 304 15.96 5.63 -10.08
CA GLY A 304 15.88 4.30 -9.49
C GLY A 304 14.72 3.48 -10.05
N ILE A 305 14.90 2.16 -10.10
CA ILE A 305 13.94 1.20 -10.64
C ILE A 305 13.62 0.15 -9.57
N ILE A 306 12.33 -0.16 -9.43
CA ILE A 306 11.85 -1.23 -8.56
C ILE A 306 11.30 -2.33 -9.45
N GLU A 307 11.81 -3.54 -9.29
CA GLU A 307 11.39 -4.72 -10.02
C GLU A 307 10.76 -5.72 -9.05
N VAL A 308 9.53 -6.12 -9.35
CA VAL A 308 8.79 -7.13 -8.59
C VAL A 308 8.52 -8.29 -9.53
N THR A 309 9.11 -9.44 -9.23
CA THR A 309 8.97 -10.66 -10.04
C THR A 309 8.22 -11.71 -9.24
N ALA A 310 7.22 -12.35 -9.86
CA ALA A 310 6.65 -13.60 -9.39
C ALA A 310 7.04 -14.71 -10.37
N GLU A 311 7.55 -15.83 -9.88
CA GLU A 311 7.98 -16.98 -10.68
C GLU A 311 7.56 -18.29 -10.01
N ASP A 312 7.51 -19.38 -10.77
CA ASP A 312 7.25 -20.70 -10.20
C ASP A 312 8.35 -21.13 -9.23
N ASP A 313 7.95 -21.75 -8.13
CA ASP A 313 8.86 -22.26 -7.11
C ASP A 313 8.54 -23.73 -6.79
N THR A 314 9.54 -24.59 -6.95
CA THR A 314 9.44 -26.03 -6.67
C THR A 314 10.34 -26.44 -5.50
N SER A 315 10.91 -25.48 -4.76
CA SER A 315 11.82 -25.75 -3.64
C SER A 315 11.13 -26.27 -2.38
N HIS A 316 9.80 -26.31 -2.34
CA HIS A 316 9.06 -26.78 -1.17
C HIS A 316 9.37 -28.27 -0.90
N PRO A 317 9.78 -28.66 0.32
CA PRO A 317 10.25 -30.02 0.61
C PRO A 317 9.18 -31.11 0.42
N LEU A 318 7.90 -30.74 0.53
CA LEU A 318 6.75 -31.63 0.27
C LEU A 318 6.30 -31.68 -1.20
N GLY A 319 7.04 -31.07 -2.14
CA GLY A 319 6.66 -31.03 -3.56
C GLY A 319 5.41 -30.18 -3.87
N ILE A 320 4.98 -29.33 -2.93
CA ILE A 320 3.84 -28.45 -3.12
C ILE A 320 4.26 -27.30 -4.04
N PRO A 321 3.52 -27.01 -5.12
CA PRO A 321 3.86 -25.90 -6.00
C PRO A 321 3.79 -24.58 -5.23
N GLY A 322 4.87 -23.81 -5.32
CA GLY A 322 5.02 -22.48 -4.76
C GLY A 322 5.13 -21.41 -5.84
N GLN A 323 5.08 -20.16 -5.41
CA GLN A 323 5.51 -19.01 -6.20
C GLN A 323 6.57 -18.25 -5.41
N ARG A 324 7.69 -17.93 -6.06
CA ARG A 324 8.75 -17.10 -5.48
C ARG A 324 8.53 -15.65 -5.87
N ILE A 325 8.50 -14.78 -4.88
CA ILE A 325 8.41 -13.33 -5.07
C ILE A 325 9.80 -12.74 -4.89
N ARG A 326 10.34 -12.13 -5.94
CA ARG A 326 11.63 -11.41 -5.91
C ARG A 326 11.38 -9.91 -5.98
N VAL A 327 12.07 -9.15 -5.14
CA VAL A 327 12.04 -7.69 -5.14
C VAL A 327 13.47 -7.19 -5.30
N ASN A 328 13.71 -6.49 -6.40
CA ASN A 328 14.97 -5.81 -6.67
C ASN A 328 14.74 -4.31 -6.72
N ILE A 329 15.56 -3.54 -6.01
CA ILE A 329 15.55 -2.09 -6.04
C ILE A 329 16.93 -1.65 -6.48
N HIS A 330 16.99 -0.98 -7.62
CA HIS A 330 18.21 -0.45 -8.21
C HIS A 330 18.20 1.07 -8.09
N HIS A 331 19.19 1.63 -7.39
CA HIS A 331 19.48 3.06 -7.36
C HIS A 331 20.89 3.26 -7.88
N PRO A 332 21.12 4.24 -8.78
CA PRO A 332 22.47 4.60 -9.21
C PRO A 332 23.28 5.26 -8.10
#